data_AF-A0A4R4U3A6-F1
#
_entry.id   AF-A0A4R4U3A6-F1
#
_cell.length_a   1.000
_cell.length_b   1.000
_cell.length_c   1.000
_cell.angle_alpha   90.00
_cell.angle_beta   90.00
_cell.angle_gamma   90.00
#
_symmetry.space_group_name_H-M   'P 1'
#
loop_
_entity.id
_entity.type
_entity.pdbx_description
1 polymer ?
#
loop_
_entity_poly.entity_id
_entity_poly.type
_entity_poly.pdbx_seq_one_letter_code
_entity_poly.pdbx_strand_id
1 'polypeptide(L)'
;MSPAAAEVRTAIRTVLVSWAGLVTDERRLEPPPRDIRALSRFLCRHAEWLAAHPAAGEIVDEIGEITRAARKTAYPNGGGQVPVGDCPNCEGDLVALIRRRDDPLPSEIVCTDFPDHTWPATRWATLARAIQGR
;
A
#
# COMPACT_ATOMS: atom_id res chain seq x y z
N MET A 1 -2.33 -19.27 -8.55
CA MET A 1 -2.77 -17.86 -8.54
C MET A 1 -4.27 -17.85 -8.66
N SER A 2 -4.99 -17.18 -7.76
CA SER A 2 -6.46 -17.11 -7.86
C SER A 2 -6.87 -16.28 -9.10
N PRO A 3 -8.05 -16.52 -9.70
CA PRO A 3 -8.56 -15.71 -10.80
C PRO A 3 -8.59 -14.21 -10.45
N ALA A 4 -9.07 -13.88 -9.24
CA ALA A 4 -9.08 -12.51 -8.73
C ALA A 4 -7.68 -11.87 -8.65
N ALA A 5 -6.65 -12.63 -8.27
CA ALA A 5 -5.28 -12.13 -8.24
C ALA A 5 -4.71 -11.88 -9.66
N ALA A 6 -5.09 -12.72 -10.63
CA ALA A 6 -4.70 -12.53 -12.03
C ALA A 6 -5.36 -11.29 -12.64
N GLU A 7 -6.65 -11.07 -12.35
CA GLU A 7 -7.42 -9.90 -12.77
C GLU A 7 -6.81 -8.62 -12.20
N VAL A 8 -6.56 -8.56 -10.89
CA VAL A 8 -5.93 -7.39 -10.27
C VAL A 8 -4.53 -7.15 -10.80
N ARG A 9 -3.72 -8.19 -11.01
CA ARG A 9 -2.39 -8.04 -11.62
C ARG A 9 -2.49 -7.45 -13.03
N THR A 10 -3.51 -7.83 -13.80
CA THR A 10 -3.77 -7.30 -15.14
C THR A 10 -4.16 -5.83 -15.06
N ALA A 11 -5.09 -5.48 -14.17
CA ALA A 11 -5.51 -4.09 -13.94
C ALA A 11 -4.34 -3.19 -13.53
N ILE A 12 -3.49 -3.63 -12.58
CA ILE A 12 -2.27 -2.91 -12.19
C ILE A 12 -1.40 -2.64 -13.41
N ARG A 13 -1.11 -3.66 -14.22
CA ARG A 13 -0.27 -3.50 -15.40
C ARG A 13 -0.89 -2.51 -16.39
N THR A 14 -2.20 -2.58 -16.63
CA THR A 14 -2.90 -1.67 -17.56
C THR A 14 -2.78 -0.21 -17.13
N VAL A 15 -3.07 0.09 -15.86
CA VAL A 15 -2.95 1.45 -15.30
C VAL A 15 -1.51 1.95 -15.41
N LEU A 16 -0.54 1.16 -14.96
CA LEU A 16 0.87 1.56 -15.00
C LEU A 16 1.39 1.77 -16.45
N VAL A 17 0.93 0.97 -17.41
CA VAL A 17 1.23 1.15 -18.83
C VAL A 17 0.65 2.46 -19.35
N SER A 18 -0.60 2.80 -18.99
CA SER A 18 -1.26 4.03 -19.41
C SER A 18 -0.47 5.26 -18.94
N TRP A 19 -0.17 5.32 -17.64
CA TRP A 19 0.61 6.42 -17.07
C TRP A 19 2.04 6.48 -17.59
N ALA A 20 2.70 5.33 -17.80
CA ALA A 20 4.01 5.32 -18.42
C ALA A 20 3.96 5.86 -19.85
N GLY A 21 2.91 5.54 -20.60
CA GLY A 21 2.64 6.06 -21.94
C GLY A 21 2.50 7.58 -21.97
N LEU A 22 1.70 8.15 -21.06
CA LEU A 22 1.56 9.61 -20.93
C LEU A 22 2.93 10.28 -20.71
N VAL A 23 3.70 9.77 -19.75
CA VAL A 23 5.04 10.32 -19.45
C VAL A 23 5.98 10.18 -20.64
N THR A 24 5.97 9.04 -21.34
CA THR A 24 6.85 8.83 -22.51
C THR A 24 6.49 9.74 -23.66
N ASP A 25 5.20 9.94 -23.91
CA ASP A 25 4.70 10.73 -25.02
C ASP A 25 4.98 12.22 -24.81
N GLU A 26 4.63 12.75 -23.63
CA GLU A 26 4.78 14.17 -23.34
C GLU A 26 6.24 14.57 -23.08
N ARG A 27 7.01 13.70 -22.41
CA ARG A 27 8.43 13.97 -22.12
C ARG A 27 9.38 13.46 -23.20
N ARG A 28 8.86 12.84 -24.27
CA ARG A 28 9.62 12.29 -25.40
C ARG A 28 10.72 11.32 -24.95
N LEU A 29 10.35 10.37 -24.09
CA LEU A 29 11.27 9.37 -23.52
C LEU A 29 11.08 7.99 -24.16
N GLU A 30 12.11 7.15 -24.07
CA GLU A 30 11.96 5.74 -24.39
C GLU A 30 11.03 5.03 -23.38
N PRO A 31 10.12 4.16 -23.86
CA PRO A 31 9.22 3.45 -22.99
C PRO A 31 9.94 2.40 -22.14
N PRO A 32 9.60 2.27 -20.84
CA PRO A 32 10.14 1.21 -20.01
C PRO A 32 9.59 -0.16 -20.45
N PRO A 33 10.26 -1.26 -20.06
CA PRO A 33 9.70 -2.60 -20.17
C PRO A 33 8.29 -2.70 -19.55
N ARG A 34 7.41 -3.50 -20.16
CA ARG A 34 5.98 -3.59 -19.80
C ARG A 34 5.69 -4.56 -18.64
N ASP A 35 6.66 -4.78 -17.77
CA ASP A 35 6.45 -5.48 -16.50
C ASP A 35 6.19 -4.48 -15.37
N ILE A 36 5.42 -4.92 -14.37
CA ILE A 36 4.94 -4.06 -13.28
C ILE A 36 6.10 -3.37 -12.54
N ARG A 37 7.22 -4.07 -12.31
CA ARG A 37 8.34 -3.52 -11.54
C ARG A 37 9.03 -2.40 -12.32
N ALA A 38 9.30 -2.62 -13.61
CA ALA A 38 9.93 -1.62 -14.45
C ALA A 38 9.04 -0.37 -14.61
N LEU A 39 7.75 -0.57 -14.84
CA LEU A 39 6.77 0.51 -14.95
C LEU A 39 6.67 1.33 -13.66
N SER A 40 6.52 0.69 -12.50
CA SER A 40 6.48 1.39 -11.21
C SER A 40 7.76 2.19 -10.97
N ARG A 41 8.94 1.60 -11.21
CA ARG A 41 10.22 2.30 -11.03
C ARG A 41 10.34 3.50 -11.98
N PHE A 42 9.84 3.39 -13.20
CA PHE A 42 9.82 4.49 -14.17
C PHE A 42 8.94 5.63 -13.69
N LEU A 43 7.70 5.34 -13.26
CA LEU A 43 6.78 6.34 -12.73
C LEU A 43 7.32 7.02 -11.46
N CYS A 44 7.93 6.27 -10.53
CA CYS A 44 8.55 6.84 -9.35
C CYS A 44 9.66 7.86 -9.69
N ARG A 45 10.47 7.62 -10.74
CA ARG A 45 11.48 8.59 -11.20
C ARG A 45 10.89 9.86 -11.80
N HIS A 46 9.60 9.84 -12.13
CA HIS A 46 8.87 10.95 -12.74
C HIS A 46 7.75 11.45 -11.83
N ALA A 47 7.75 11.08 -10.56
CA ALA A 47 6.72 11.43 -9.60
C ALA A 47 6.57 12.96 -9.43
N GLU A 48 7.69 13.69 -9.36
CA GLU A 48 7.66 15.16 -9.26
C GLU A 48 7.04 15.81 -10.50
N TRP A 49 7.35 15.30 -11.69
CA TRP A 49 6.75 15.77 -12.93
C TRP A 49 5.25 15.45 -12.99
N LEU A 50 4.87 14.22 -12.62
CA LEU A 50 3.47 13.80 -12.54
C LEU A 50 2.68 14.62 -11.52
N ALA A 51 3.28 14.99 -10.39
CA ALA A 51 2.65 15.82 -9.37
C ALA A 51 2.38 17.26 -9.84
N ALA A 52 3.18 17.77 -10.79
CA ALA A 52 2.97 19.08 -11.41
C ALA A 52 2.07 19.04 -12.65
N HIS A 53 1.73 17.84 -13.14
CA HIS A 53 0.91 17.66 -14.35
C HIS A 53 -0.58 17.96 -14.05
N PRO A 54 -1.36 18.51 -15.00
CA PRO A 54 -2.80 18.78 -14.80
C PRO A 54 -3.61 17.56 -14.35
N ALA A 55 -3.23 16.36 -14.80
CA ALA A 55 -3.85 15.09 -14.43
C ALA A 55 -3.29 14.46 -13.13
N ALA A 56 -2.60 15.22 -12.27
CA ALA A 56 -2.05 14.70 -11.01
C ALA A 56 -3.10 14.06 -10.10
N GLY A 57 -4.33 14.60 -10.07
CA GLY A 57 -5.43 14.01 -9.31
C GLY A 57 -5.82 12.63 -9.84
N GLU A 58 -5.95 12.49 -11.16
CA GLU A 58 -6.36 11.26 -11.83
C GLU A 58 -5.39 10.11 -11.57
N ILE A 59 -4.07 10.36 -11.64
CA ILE A 59 -3.09 9.30 -11.34
C ILE A 59 -3.15 8.87 -9.87
N VAL A 60 -3.34 9.81 -8.95
CA VAL A 60 -3.47 9.47 -7.51
C VAL A 60 -4.70 8.60 -7.28
N ASP A 61 -5.82 8.93 -7.91
CA ASP A 61 -7.06 8.18 -7.81
C ASP A 61 -6.92 6.77 -8.39
N GLU A 62 -6.42 6.64 -9.63
CA GLU A 62 -6.24 5.35 -10.28
C GLU A 62 -5.23 4.45 -9.55
N ILE A 63 -4.08 4.99 -9.15
CA ILE A 63 -3.08 4.24 -8.36
C ILE A 63 -3.67 3.82 -7.00
N GLY A 64 -4.46 4.70 -6.38
CA GLY A 64 -5.17 4.41 -5.14
C GLY A 64 -6.17 3.26 -5.30
N GLU A 65 -6.95 3.26 -6.38
CA GLU A 65 -7.93 2.21 -6.69
C GLU A 65 -7.29 0.84 -6.88
N ILE A 66 -6.27 0.75 -7.74
CA ILE A 66 -5.57 -0.52 -7.97
C ILE A 66 -4.85 -1.01 -6.70
N THR A 67 -4.36 -0.09 -5.86
CA THR A 67 -3.73 -0.44 -4.58
C THR A 67 -4.74 -1.03 -3.60
N ARG A 68 -5.94 -0.41 -3.49
CA ARG A 68 -7.03 -0.94 -2.66
C ARG A 68 -7.48 -2.32 -3.15
N ALA A 69 -7.64 -2.50 -4.46
CA ALA A 69 -7.99 -3.79 -5.05
C ALA A 69 -6.90 -4.86 -4.79
N ALA A 70 -5.63 -4.51 -4.96
CA ALA A 70 -4.49 -5.39 -4.67
C ALA A 70 -4.46 -5.82 -3.20
N ARG A 71 -4.62 -4.87 -2.28
CA ARG A 71 -4.66 -5.18 -0.84
C ARG A 71 -5.84 -6.08 -0.50
N LYS A 72 -7.04 -5.81 -1.02
CA LYS A 72 -8.23 -6.63 -0.79
C LYS A 72 -8.03 -8.07 -1.28
N THR A 73 -7.40 -8.24 -2.44
CA THR A 73 -7.16 -9.57 -3.02
C THR A 73 -6.00 -10.32 -2.36
N ALA A 74 -4.94 -9.62 -1.96
CA ALA A 74 -3.80 -10.21 -1.26
C ALA A 74 -4.15 -10.59 0.19
N TYR A 75 -5.06 -9.84 0.81
CA TYR A 75 -5.49 -10.01 2.19
C TYR A 75 -7.03 -10.18 2.28
N PRO A 76 -7.59 -11.27 1.72
CA PRO A 76 -9.03 -11.46 1.60
C PRO A 76 -9.76 -11.61 2.94
N ASN A 77 -9.05 -12.00 4.00
CA ASN A 77 -9.59 -12.18 5.35
C ASN A 77 -9.58 -10.89 6.20
N GLY A 78 -9.53 -9.71 5.58
CA GLY A 78 -10.21 -8.51 6.09
C GLY A 78 -9.85 -8.08 7.51
N GLY A 79 -8.56 -8.09 7.86
CA GLY A 79 -8.05 -7.28 8.96
C GLY A 79 -7.87 -5.85 8.44
N GLY A 80 -8.78 -4.90 8.68
CA GLY A 80 -8.55 -3.51 8.28
C GLY A 80 -7.24 -3.00 8.91
N GLN A 81 -6.28 -2.56 8.10
CA GLN A 81 -5.03 -1.99 8.62
C GLN A 81 -5.25 -0.53 8.96
N VAL A 82 -5.13 -0.18 10.24
CA VAL A 82 -5.25 1.20 10.72
C VAL A 82 -3.88 1.64 11.22
N PRO A 83 -3.27 2.71 10.66
CA PRO A 83 -2.04 3.27 11.22
C PRO A 83 -2.26 3.71 12.67
N VAL A 84 -1.35 3.33 13.57
CA VAL A 84 -1.43 3.64 15.01
C VAL A 84 -0.42 4.71 15.41
N GLY A 85 0.77 4.70 14.81
CA GLY A 85 1.89 5.58 15.14
C GLY A 85 3.21 4.81 15.15
N ASP A 86 4.25 5.40 15.72
CA ASP A 86 5.61 4.83 15.67
C ASP A 86 5.77 3.61 16.58
N CYS A 87 6.62 2.67 16.17
CA CYS A 87 6.97 1.52 17.01
C CYS A 87 7.84 1.97 18.20
N PRO A 88 7.52 1.57 19.44
CA PRO A 88 8.35 1.91 20.59
C PRO A 88 9.69 1.15 20.62
N ASN A 89 9.83 0.09 19.81
CA ASN A 89 10.98 -0.83 19.86
C ASN A 89 11.91 -0.72 18.63
N CYS A 90 11.54 0.05 17.59
CA CYS A 90 12.35 0.24 16.38
C CYS A 90 11.92 1.51 15.62
N GLU A 91 12.56 1.80 14.49
CA GLU A 91 12.24 2.96 13.63
C GLU A 91 11.00 2.75 12.72
N GLY A 92 10.40 1.56 12.73
CA GLY A 92 9.22 1.24 11.93
C GLY A 92 7.89 1.79 12.47
N ASP A 93 6.83 1.64 11.69
CA ASP A 93 5.47 2.07 12.02
C ASP A 93 4.64 0.93 12.62
N LEU A 94 3.62 1.29 13.39
CA LEU A 94 2.61 0.36 13.91
C LEU A 94 1.32 0.42 13.08
N VAL A 95 0.81 -0.76 12.74
CA VAL A 95 -0.49 -0.93 12.09
C VAL A 95 -1.38 -1.89 12.89
N ALA A 96 -2.60 -1.46 13.17
CA ALA A 96 -3.62 -2.30 13.79
C ALA A 96 -4.26 -3.17 12.73
N LEU A 97 -4.21 -4.49 12.90
CA LEU A 97 -4.91 -5.49 12.10
C LEU A 97 -6.30 -5.71 12.72
N ILE A 98 -7.28 -4.92 12.29
CA ILE A 98 -8.66 -4.95 12.82
C ILE A 98 -9.44 -6.10 12.19
N ARG A 99 -9.59 -7.20 12.92
CA ARG A 99 -10.35 -8.37 12.48
C ARG A 99 -11.85 -8.13 12.55
N ARG A 100 -12.61 -8.80 11.68
CA ARG A 100 -14.09 -8.75 11.73
C ARG A 100 -14.58 -9.58 12.92
N ARG A 101 -15.81 -9.30 13.37
CA ARG A 101 -16.44 -9.95 14.53
C ARG A 101 -16.46 -11.48 14.46
N ASP A 102 -16.49 -12.03 13.24
CA ASP A 102 -16.64 -13.45 12.97
C ASP A 102 -15.30 -14.14 12.64
N ASP A 103 -14.18 -13.42 12.72
CA ASP A 103 -12.84 -13.97 12.52
C ASP A 103 -12.35 -14.64 13.83
N PRO A 104 -11.88 -15.90 13.78
CA PRO A 104 -11.36 -16.58 14.97
C PRO A 104 -10.05 -15.96 15.49
N LEU A 105 -9.33 -15.18 14.69
CA LEU A 105 -8.11 -14.52 15.12
C LEU A 105 -8.42 -13.21 15.86
N PRO A 106 -7.72 -12.90 16.97
CA PRO A 106 -7.87 -11.63 17.65
C PRO A 106 -7.35 -10.47 16.80
N SER A 107 -7.86 -9.26 17.07
CA SER A 107 -7.24 -8.03 16.54
C SER A 107 -5.93 -7.74 17.26
N GLU A 108 -4.92 -7.32 16.50
CA GLU A 108 -3.55 -7.13 16.98
C GLU A 108 -2.95 -5.87 16.36
N ILE A 109 -1.96 -5.27 17.01
CA ILE A 109 -1.13 -4.20 16.42
C ILE A 109 0.24 -4.80 16.13
N VAL A 110 0.75 -4.61 14.92
CA VAL A 110 2.05 -5.15 14.47
C VAL A 110 2.95 -4.03 13.95
N CYS A 111 4.26 -4.21 14.06
CA CYS A 111 5.23 -3.35 13.39
C CYS A 111 5.35 -3.70 11.89
N THR A 112 5.56 -2.69 11.05
CA THR A 112 5.82 -2.86 9.62
C THR A 112 7.16 -3.52 9.32
N ASP A 113 8.15 -3.33 10.20
CA ASP A 113 9.54 -3.70 9.94
C ASP A 113 9.92 -5.02 10.62
N PHE A 114 9.42 -5.24 11.84
CA PHE A 114 9.74 -6.41 12.66
C PHE A 114 8.45 -7.15 13.09
N PRO A 115 8.13 -8.31 12.49
CA PRO A 115 6.93 -9.07 12.82
C PRO A 115 6.83 -9.50 14.29
N ASP A 116 7.98 -9.64 14.97
CA ASP A 116 8.04 -10.00 16.38
C ASP A 116 7.52 -8.89 17.32
N HIS A 117 7.46 -7.65 16.82
CA HIS A 117 6.86 -6.52 17.52
C HIS A 117 5.34 -6.55 17.31
N THR A 118 4.66 -7.35 18.13
CA THR A 118 3.21 -7.55 18.09
C THR A 118 2.57 -7.30 19.45
N TRP A 119 1.42 -6.61 19.44
CA TRP A 119 0.62 -6.29 20.61
C TRP A 119 -0.82 -6.80 20.44
N PRO A 120 -1.24 -7.83 21.20
CA PRO A 120 -2.64 -8.26 21.21
C PRO A 120 -3.53 -7.19 21.86
N ALA A 121 -4.84 -7.25 21.60
CA ALA A 121 -5.83 -6.29 22.11
C ALA A 121 -5.71 -5.98 23.62
N THR A 122 -5.33 -6.96 24.43
CA THR A 122 -5.13 -6.79 25.88
C THR A 122 -3.99 -5.85 26.26
N ARG A 123 -3.05 -5.58 25.36
CA ARG A 123 -1.88 -4.71 25.58
C ARG A 123 -2.00 -3.33 24.95
N TRP A 124 -3.10 -3.02 24.26
CA TRP A 124 -3.25 -1.75 23.55
C TRP A 124 -3.23 -0.54 24.48
N ALA A 125 -3.82 -0.62 25.66
CA ALA A 125 -3.77 0.47 26.64
C ALA A 125 -2.34 0.76 27.13
N THR A 126 -1.51 -0.27 27.30
CA THR A 126 -0.10 -0.13 27.68
C THR A 126 0.71 0.45 26.53
N LEU A 127 0.47 -0.01 25.30
CA LEU A 127 1.10 0.52 24.10
C LEU A 127 0.76 2.00 23.89
N ALA A 128 -0.52 2.38 24.04
CA ALA A 128 -0.99 3.76 23.91
C ALA A 128 -0.24 4.72 24.85
N ARG A 129 0.05 4.29 26.08
CA ARG A 129 0.86 5.09 27.03
C ARG A 129 2.32 5.21 26.60
N ALA A 130 2.90 4.15 26.04
CA ALA A 130 4.29 4.15 25.59
C ALA A 130 4.52 5.10 24.40
N ILE A 131 3.55 5.17 23.47
CA ILE A 131 3.63 6.06 22.30
C ILE A 131 3.28 7.52 22.64
N GLN A 132 2.41 7.77 23.63
CA GLN A 132 2.03 9.13 24.05
C GLN A 132 3.03 9.79 25.00
N GLY A 133 3.89 9.00 25.67
CA GLY A 133 4.86 9.49 26.65
C GLY A 133 6.19 9.99 26.06
N ARG A 134 6.25 10.19 24.75
CA ARG A 134 7.39 10.73 23.99
C ARG A 134 7.05 12.12 23.46
#